data_AF-B0LB70-F1
#
_entry.id   AF-B0LB70-F1
#
_cell.length_a   1.000
_cell.length_b   1.000
_cell.length_c   1.000
_cell.angle_alpha   90.00
_cell.angle_beta   90.00
_cell.angle_gamma   90.00
#
_symmetry.space_group_name_H-M   'P 1'
#
loop_
_entity.id
_entity.type
_entity.pdbx_description
1 polymer ?
#
loop_
_entity_poly.entity_id
_entity_poly.type
_entity_poly.pdbx_seq_one_letter_code
_entity_poly.pdbx_strand_id
1 'polypeptide(L)' 'NDSLRAAKSALAVYFIDKEKYFDFHYSALRHKGGFSDESILDIVKSIGIGENDFNNSMKNKADKIEQMINGSKLLVREL' A
#
# COMPACT_ATOMS: atom_id res chain seq x y z
N ASN A 1 0.87 0.26 -13.91
CA ASN A 1 0.22 -0.56 -12.85
C ASN A 1 0.98 -0.53 -11.54
N ASP A 2 2.28 -0.29 -11.56
CA ASP A 2 3.17 -0.29 -10.40
C ASP A 2 2.78 0.73 -9.31
N SER A 3 2.44 1.97 -9.68
CA SER A 3 2.00 2.98 -8.70
C SER A 3 0.67 2.61 -8.03
N LEU A 4 -0.25 1.96 -8.75
CA LEU A 4 -1.50 1.45 -8.17
C LEU A 4 -1.22 0.33 -7.17
N ARG A 5 -0.28 -0.56 -7.49
CA ARG A 5 0.18 -1.63 -6.59
C ARG A 5 0.71 -1.03 -5.29
N ALA A 6 1.66 -0.10 -5.37
CA ALA A 6 2.21 0.58 -4.20
C ALA A 6 1.13 1.33 -3.37
N ALA A 7 0.18 1.99 -4.03
CA ALA A 7 -0.91 2.68 -3.33
C ALA A 7 -1.82 1.71 -2.57
N LYS A 8 -2.17 0.56 -3.17
CA LYS A 8 -2.94 -0.48 -2.49
C LYS A 8 -2.17 -1.08 -1.30
N SER A 9 -0.87 -1.32 -1.48
CA SER A 9 0.00 -1.84 -0.42
C SER A 9 0.12 -0.88 0.75
N ALA A 10 0.21 0.43 0.50
CA ALA A 10 0.19 1.44 1.56
C ALA A 10 -1.10 1.37 2.38
N LEU A 11 -2.25 1.22 1.72
CA LEU A 11 -3.54 1.08 2.42
C LEU A 11 -3.66 -0.25 3.18
N ALA A 12 -3.12 -1.35 2.66
CA ALA A 12 -3.08 -2.61 3.38
C ALA A 12 -2.24 -2.52 4.66
N VAL A 13 -1.10 -1.81 4.61
CA VAL A 13 -0.29 -1.49 5.79
C VAL A 13 -1.09 -0.67 6.79
N TYR A 14 -1.78 0.39 6.34
CA TYR A 14 -2.63 1.22 7.20
C TYR A 14 -3.71 0.42 7.94
N PHE A 15 -4.28 -0.60 7.30
CA PHE A 15 -5.30 -1.46 7.93
C PHE A 15 -4.74 -2.46 8.94
N ILE A 16 -3.43 -2.73 8.92
CA ILE A 16 -2.75 -3.54 9.93
C ILE A 16 -2.35 -2.64 11.09
N ASP A 17 -1.60 -1.58 10.78
CA ASP A 17 -1.10 -0.61 11.74
C ASP A 17 -1.06 0.77 11.07
N LYS A 18 -1.85 1.69 11.62
CA LYS A 18 -1.96 3.05 11.09
C LYS A 18 -0.67 3.84 11.26
N GLU A 19 0.12 3.56 12.28
CA GLU A 19 1.40 4.24 12.53
C GLU A 19 2.44 3.86 11.47
N LYS A 20 2.36 2.62 10.96
CA LYS A 20 3.24 2.10 9.89
C LYS A 20 2.91 2.59 8.49
N TYR A 21 1.75 3.21 8.29
CA TYR A 21 1.41 3.81 7.00
C TYR A 21 2.46 4.81 6.55
N PHE A 22 2.91 5.68 7.46
CA PHE A 22 3.89 6.71 7.11
C PHE A 22 5.26 6.11 6.82
N ASP A 23 5.69 5.09 7.57
CA ASP A 23 6.93 4.35 7.32
C ASP A 23 6.93 3.71 5.91
N PHE A 24 5.81 3.06 5.53
CA PHE A 24 5.65 2.51 4.19
C PHE A 24 5.67 3.62 3.14
N HIS A 25 4.90 4.69 3.35
CA HIS A 25 4.78 5.81 2.42
C HIS A 25 6.15 6.43 2.13
N TYR A 26 6.92 6.72 3.17
CA TYR A 26 8.25 7.29 3.03
C TYR A 26 9.22 6.33 2.31
N SER A 27 9.18 5.04 2.63
CA SER A 27 10.01 4.03 1.98
C SER A 27 9.67 3.89 0.49
N ALA A 28 8.38 3.90 0.14
CA ALA A 28 7.93 3.86 -1.25
C ALA A 28 8.36 5.11 -2.04
N LEU A 29 8.33 6.31 -1.43
CA LEU A 29 8.83 7.54 -2.07
C LEU A 29 10.34 7.50 -2.34
N ARG A 30 11.10 6.82 -1.49
CA ARG A 30 12.56 6.68 -1.64
C ARG A 30 12.98 5.51 -2.52
N HIS A 31 12.06 4.58 -2.80
CA HIS A 31 12.32 3.43 -3.65
C HIS A 31 12.70 3.89 -5.06
N LYS A 32 13.83 3.39 -5.55
CA LYS A 32 14.30 3.70 -6.91
C LYS A 32 13.89 2.55 -7.83
N GLY A 33 13.23 2.88 -8.94
CA GLY A 33 12.77 1.90 -9.93
C GLY A 33 11.28 1.58 -9.82
N GLY A 34 10.86 0.52 -10.52
CA GLY A 34 9.47 0.05 -10.50
C GLY A 34 9.08 -0.67 -9.22
N PHE A 35 7.77 -0.82 -9.01
CA PHE A 35 7.23 -1.61 -7.90
C PHE A 35 6.83 -2.99 -8.39
N SER A 36 7.59 -4.01 -7.99
CA SER A 36 7.21 -5.42 -8.14
C SER A 36 6.58 -5.95 -6.85
N ASP A 37 6.06 -7.17 -6.88
CA ASP A 37 5.54 -7.79 -5.67
C ASP A 37 6.68 -8.04 -4.66
N GLU A 38 7.87 -8.40 -5.13
CA GLU A 38 9.07 -8.59 -4.31
C GLU A 38 9.53 -7.28 -3.67
N SER A 39 9.64 -6.18 -4.44
CA SER A 39 10.14 -4.92 -3.88
C SER A 39 9.17 -4.32 -2.86
N ILE A 40 7.87 -4.55 -3.02
CA ILE A 40 6.87 -4.16 -2.02
C ILE A 40 7.00 -5.02 -0.76
N LEU A 41 7.15 -6.34 -0.90
CA LEU A 41 7.34 -7.22 0.25
C LEU A 41 8.62 -6.88 1.03
N ASP A 42 9.70 -6.48 0.33
CA ASP A 42 10.91 -6.00 0.98
C ASP A 42 10.66 -4.73 1.80
N ILE A 43 9.91 -3.76 1.25
CA ILE A 43 9.51 -2.55 2.00
C ILE A 43 8.67 -2.92 3.22
N VAL A 44 7.64 -3.77 3.06
CA VAL A 44 6.75 -4.22 4.14
C VAL A 44 7.54 -4.88 5.27
N LYS A 45 8.47 -5.77 4.92
CA LYS A 45 9.35 -6.44 5.90
C LYS A 45 10.28 -5.44 6.59
N SER A 46 10.84 -4.48 5.84
CA SER A 46 11.77 -3.48 6.38
C SER A 46 11.13 -2.57 7.44
N ILE A 47 9.82 -2.34 7.36
CA ILE A 47 9.08 -1.52 8.34
C ILE A 47 8.50 -2.37 9.49
N GLY A 48 8.81 -3.67 9.54
CA GLY A 48 8.43 -4.56 10.63
C GLY A 48 7.04 -5.21 10.49
N ILE A 49 6.46 -5.23 9.29
CA ILE A 49 5.19 -5.93 9.04
C ILE A 49 5.45 -7.33 8.49
N GLY A 50 4.78 -8.32 9.07
CA GLY A 50 4.86 -9.71 8.61
C GLY A 50 4.18 -9.90 7.25
N GLU A 51 4.79 -10.72 6.39
CA GLU A 51 4.24 -11.02 5.06
C GLU A 51 2.83 -11.63 5.12
N ASN A 52 2.59 -12.53 6.07
CA ASN A 52 1.27 -13.14 6.26
C ASN A 52 0.21 -12.09 6.64
N ASP A 53 0.52 -11.18 7.56
CA ASP A 53 -0.40 -10.11 7.97
C ASP A 53 -0.68 -9.15 6.81
N PHE A 54 0.35 -8.83 6.04
CA PHE A 54 0.24 -8.04 4.83
C PHE A 54 -0.68 -8.69 3.79
N ASN A 55 -0.43 -9.95 3.45
CA ASN A 55 -1.25 -10.70 2.48
C ASN A 55 -2.70 -10.87 2.97
N ASN A 56 -2.90 -11.12 4.27
CA ASN A 56 -4.21 -11.18 4.88
C ASN A 56 -4.93 -9.84 4.81
N SER A 57 -4.25 -8.72 5.07
CA SER A 57 -4.83 -7.38 4.96
C SER A 57 -5.21 -7.05 3.51
N MET A 58 -4.31 -7.31 2.55
CA MET A 58 -4.57 -7.14 1.12
C MET A 58 -5.83 -7.89 0.67
N LYS A 59 -6.02 -9.13 1.16
CA LYS A 59 -7.19 -9.95 0.84
C LYS A 59 -8.45 -9.49 1.58
N ASN A 60 -8.39 -9.35 2.90
CA ASN A 60 -9.55 -9.08 3.75
C ASN A 60 -10.08 -7.65 3.63
N LYS A 61 -9.25 -6.72 3.13
CA LYS A 61 -9.60 -5.30 2.96
C LYS A 61 -9.67 -4.90 1.49
N ALA A 62 -9.63 -5.86 0.55
CA ALA A 62 -9.61 -5.60 -0.89
C ALA A 62 -10.69 -4.61 -1.35
N ASP A 63 -11.96 -4.84 -0.97
CA ASP A 63 -13.08 -3.98 -1.35
C ASP A 63 -12.92 -2.56 -0.79
N LYS A 64 -12.47 -2.43 0.46
CA LYS A 64 -12.29 -1.13 1.10
C LYS A 64 -11.12 -0.36 0.50
N ILE A 65 -10.01 -1.04 0.21
CA ILE A 65 -8.85 -0.49 -0.49
C ILE A 65 -9.28 0.01 -1.87
N GLU A 66 -10.02 -0.79 -2.63
CA GLU A 66 -10.52 -0.42 -3.96
C GLU A 66 -11.46 0.80 -3.89
N GLN A 67 -12.38 0.81 -2.91
CA GLN A 67 -13.27 1.94 -2.68
C GLN A 67 -12.49 3.23 -2.42
N MET A 68 -11.47 3.20 -1.55
CA MET A 68 -10.67 4.38 -1.22
C MET A 68 -9.87 4.88 -2.42
N ILE A 69 -9.26 3.97 -3.19
CA ILE A 69 -8.52 4.34 -4.40
C ILE A 69 -9.43 4.99 -5.44
N ASN A 70 -10.61 4.42 -5.67
CA ASN A 70 -11.54 4.96 -6.67
C ASN A 70 -12.17 6.27 -6.22
N GLY A 71 -12.47 6.42 -4.93
CA GLY A 71 -12.89 7.70 -4.35
C GLY A 71 -11.85 8.80 -4.57
N SER A 72 -10.57 8.53 -4.30
CA SER A 72 -9.50 9.49 -4.55
C SER A 72 -9.32 9.84 -6.03
N LYS A 73 -9.46 8.85 -6.94
CA LYS A 73 -9.39 9.11 -8.40
C LYS A 73 -10.56 9.97 -8.89
N LEU A 74 -11.76 9.76 -8.36
CA LEU A 74 -12.93 10.58 -8.71
C LEU A 74 -12.73 12.01 -8.23
N LEU A 75 -12.33 12.20 -6.97
CA LEU A 75 -12.06 13.53 -6.41
C LEU A 75 -11.05 14.30 -7.26
N VAL A 76 -9.94 13.67 -7.67
CA VAL A 76 -8.92 14.32 -8.51
C VAL A 76 -9.44 14.70 -9.91
N ARG A 77 -10.41 13.97 -10.46
CA ARG A 77 -11.02 14.31 -11.76
C ARG A 77 -11.97 15.50 -11.68
N GLU A 78 -12.51 15.78 -10.50
CA GLU A 78 -13.45 16.88 -10.24
C GLU A 78 -12.76 18.18 -9.80
N LEU A 79 -11.43 18.16 -9.61
CA LEU A 79 -10.58 19.33 -9.35
C LEU A 79 -10.12 19.99 -10.66
#